data_AF-A0A844QIJ9-F1
#
_entry.id   AF-A0A844QIJ9-F1
#
_cell.length_a   1.000
_cell.length_b   1.000
_cell.length_c   1.000
_cell.angle_alpha   90.00
_cell.angle_beta   90.00
_cell.angle_gamma   90.00
#
_symmetry.space_group_name_H-M   'P 1'
#
loop_
_entity.id
_entity.type
_entity.pdbx_description
1 polymer ?
#
loop_
_entity_poly.entity_id
_entity_poly.type
_entity_poly.pdbx_seq_one_letter_code
_entity_poly.pdbx_strand_id
1 'polypeptide(L)' 'MLHGGNPVLRWCFENIAMTKPDRNGNRLFSKAASRDRIDGASAAMMAIQRASMGELGGTFYDRPMVADPKWHSFG' A
#
# COMPACT_ATOMS: atom_id res chain seq x y z
N MET A 1 -5.46 -1.71 -21.49
CA MET A 1 -6.29 -1.38 -20.31
C MET A 1 -5.80 -0.06 -19.72
N LEU A 2 -6.61 0.99 -19.83
CA LEU A 2 -6.37 2.29 -19.20
C LEU A 2 -6.86 2.21 -17.75
N HIS A 3 -5.97 2.46 -16.79
CA HIS A 3 -6.31 2.51 -15.37
C HIS A 3 -7.10 3.80 -15.07
N GLY A 4 -8.39 3.84 -15.42
CA GLY A 4 -9.30 4.95 -15.10
C GLY A 4 -8.86 6.35 -15.57
N GLY A 5 -7.94 6.45 -16.53
CA GLY A 5 -7.37 7.73 -16.98
C GLY A 5 -6.37 8.37 -16.02
N ASN A 6 -5.87 7.66 -15.00
CA ASN A 6 -4.85 8.20 -14.08
C ASN A 6 -3.43 7.80 -14.55
N PRO A 7 -2.70 8.69 -15.24
CA PRO A 7 -1.39 8.37 -15.82
C PRO A 7 -0.32 8.09 -14.75
N VAL A 8 -0.43 8.69 -13.56
CA VAL A 8 0.52 8.50 -12.46
C VAL A 8 0.42 7.08 -11.90
N LEU A 9 -0.80 6.58 -11.71
CA LEU A 9 -0.99 5.23 -11.20
C LEU A 9 -0.53 4.18 -12.21
N ARG A 10 -0.79 4.41 -13.51
CA ARG A 10 -0.24 3.55 -14.57
C ARG A 10 1.29 3.51 -14.51
N TRP A 11 1.94 4.66 -14.45
CA TRP A 11 3.39 4.77 -14.34
C TRP A 11 3.94 4.04 -13.09
N CYS A 12 3.28 4.19 -11.93
CA CYS A 12 3.69 3.47 -10.72
C CYS A 12 3.58 1.94 -10.87
N PHE A 13 2.61 1.42 -11.62
CA PHE A 13 2.52 -0.01 -11.90
C PHE A 13 3.62 -0.50 -12.86
N GLU A 14 4.01 0.32 -13.84
CA GLU A 14 5.08 -0.01 -14.79
C GLU A 14 6.47 -0.08 -14.11
N ASN A 15 6.64 0.56 -12.95
CA ASN A 15 7.91 0.60 -12.22
C ASN A 15 8.12 -0.55 -11.22
N ILE A 16 7.12 -1.41 -11.00
CA ILE A 16 7.15 -2.44 -9.96
C ILE A 16 8.24 -3.49 -10.24
N ALA A 17 9.05 -3.75 -9.22
CA ALA A 17 9.79 -5.01 -9.08
C ALA A 17 9.24 -5.82 -7.90
N MET A 18 9.12 -7.14 -8.05
CA MET A 18 8.72 -8.02 -6.96
C MET A 18 9.91 -8.42 -6.09
N THR A 19 9.67 -8.59 -4.79
CA THR A 19 10.63 -9.26 -3.91
C THR A 19 10.80 -10.71 -4.33
N LYS A 20 11.92 -11.31 -3.92
CA LYS A 20 12.03 -12.77 -3.91
C LYS A 20 10.89 -13.35 -3.05
N PRO A 21 10.39 -14.55 -3.38
CA PRO A 21 9.44 -15.25 -2.54
C PRO A 21 9.98 -15.40 -1.11
N ASP A 22 9.15 -15.14 -0.11
CA ASP A 22 9.46 -15.48 1.27
C ASP A 22 9.32 -17.00 1.51
N ARG A 23 9.56 -17.45 2.76
CA ARG A 23 9.42 -18.86 3.15
C ARG A 23 8.00 -19.41 2.94
N ASN A 24 7.00 -18.52 2.95
CA ASN A 24 5.58 -18.83 2.80
C ASN A 24 5.11 -18.68 1.34
N GLY A 25 6.01 -18.33 0.41
CA GLY A 25 5.72 -18.14 -1.01
C GLY A 25 5.15 -16.77 -1.38
N ASN A 26 5.05 -15.83 -0.43
CA ASN A 26 4.52 -14.50 -0.67
C ASN A 26 5.54 -13.65 -1.44
N ARG A 27 5.03 -12.78 -2.31
CA ARG A 27 5.81 -11.75 -3.02
C ARG A 27 5.22 -10.39 -2.74
N LEU A 28 6.09 -9.43 -2.42
CA LEU A 28 5.75 -8.04 -2.14
C LEU A 28 6.35 -7.14 -3.21
N PHE A 29 5.93 -5.87 -3.24
CA PHE A 29 6.59 -4.86 -4.07
C PHE A 29 7.92 -4.45 -3.41
N SER A 30 9.01 -4.52 -4.16
CA SER A 30 10.36 -4.20 -3.70
C SER A 30 10.69 -2.74 -4.02
N LYS A 31 10.72 -1.87 -3.00
CA LYS A 31 11.12 -0.47 -3.20
C LYS A 31 12.58 -0.33 -3.66
N ALA A 32 13.46 -1.22 -3.18
CA ALA A 32 14.89 -1.19 -3.52
C ALA A 32 15.18 -1.68 -4.95
N ALA A 33 14.36 -2.57 -5.50
CA ALA A 33 14.57 -3.13 -6.84
C ALA A 33 13.70 -2.47 -7.93
N SER A 34 12.76 -1.60 -7.53
CA SER A 34 11.86 -0.92 -8.47
C SER A 34 12.60 0.16 -9.26
N ARG A 35 12.13 0.43 -10.48
CA ARG A 35 12.76 1.42 -11.37
C ARG A 35 12.57 2.85 -10.91
N ASP A 36 11.43 3.14 -10.30
CA ASP A 36 11.06 4.45 -9.75
C ASP A 36 9.93 4.29 -8.71
N ARG A 37 9.16 5.35 -8.44
CA ARG A 37 8.04 5.41 -7.50
C ARG A 37 7.01 4.31 -7.75
N ILE A 38 6.66 3.61 -6.66
CA ILE A 38 5.67 2.53 -6.61
C ILE A 38 4.56 2.77 -5.58
N ASP A 39 4.54 3.94 -4.93
CA ASP A 39 3.65 4.20 -3.79
C ASP A 39 2.17 4.07 -4.19
N GLY A 40 1.80 4.49 -5.40
CA GLY A 40 0.45 4.34 -5.92
C GLY A 40 0.03 2.88 -6.12
N ALA A 41 0.93 2.04 -6.62
CA ALA A 41 0.65 0.61 -6.78
C ALA A 41 0.54 -0.11 -5.42
N SER A 42 1.44 0.20 -4.49
CA SER A 42 1.41 -0.29 -3.11
C SER A 42 0.10 0.10 -2.41
N ALA A 43 -0.33 1.36 -2.54
CA ALA A 43 -1.58 1.84 -1.97
C ALA A 43 -2.80 1.11 -2.56
N ALA A 44 -2.82 0.88 -3.89
CA ALA A 44 -3.88 0.13 -4.54
C ALA A 44 -3.97 -1.32 -4.04
N MET A 45 -2.82 -2.01 -3.87
CA MET A 45 -2.78 -3.36 -3.30
C MET A 45 -3.36 -3.38 -1.87
N MET A 46 -2.98 -2.41 -1.03
CA MET A 46 -3.50 -2.30 0.34
C MET A 46 -5.01 -2.03 0.35
N ALA A 47 -5.50 -1.19 -0.54
CA ALA A 47 -6.94 -0.93 -0.69
C ALA A 47 -7.71 -2.21 -1.07
N ILE A 48 -7.19 -2.98 -2.03
CA ILE A 48 -7.77 -4.27 -2.43
C ILE A 48 -7.76 -5.27 -1.26
N GLN A 49 -6.65 -5.34 -0.52
CA GLN A 49 -6.53 -6.22 0.64
C GLN A 49 -7.59 -5.92 1.71
N ARG A 50 -7.76 -4.63 2.06
CA ARG A 50 -8.78 -4.19 3.03
C ARG A 50 -10.19 -4.52 2.53
N ALA A 51 -10.47 -4.26 1.25
CA ALA A 51 -11.76 -4.60 0.64
C ALA A 51 -12.03 -6.12 0.65
N SER A 52 -11.02 -6.94 0.34
CA SER A 52 -11.10 -8.40 0.37
C SER A 52 -11.37 -8.95 1.78
N MET A 53 -10.79 -8.31 2.80
CA MET A 53 -11.00 -8.66 4.21
C MET A 53 -12.35 -8.13 4.77
N GLY A 54 -13.13 -7.39 3.99
CA GLY A 54 -14.39 -6.78 4.44
C GLY A 54 -14.22 -5.59 5.39
N GLU A 55 -13.00 -5.06 5.53
CA GLU A 55 -12.68 -3.92 6.41
C GLU A 55 -13.02 -2.57 5.76
N LEU A 56 -14.28 -2.40 5.37
CA LEU A 56 -14.78 -1.16 4.74
C LEU A 56 -15.15 -0.06 5.75
N GLY A 57 -15.02 -0.33 7.06
CA GLY A 57 -15.62 0.47 8.13
C GLY A 57 -14.77 1.57 8.79
N GLY A 58 -13.65 1.99 8.20
CA GLY A 58 -12.88 3.13 8.71
C GLY A 58 -11.37 3.03 8.48
N THR A 59 -10.69 4.15 8.74
CA THR A 59 -9.24 4.29 8.64
C THR A 59 -8.58 4.20 10.02
N PHE A 60 -7.26 4.06 10.07
CA PHE A 60 -6.52 4.15 11.33
C PHE A 60 -6.77 5.50 12.04
N TYR A 61 -7.06 6.56 11.28
CA TYR A 61 -7.33 7.90 11.79
C TYR A 61 -8.70 8.04 12.46
N ASP A 62 -9.65 7.15 12.15
CA ASP A 62 -10.99 7.18 12.74
C ASP A 62 -11.04 6.52 14.13
N ARG A 63 -9.89 6.05 14.64
CA ARG A 63 -9.79 5.38 15.95
C ARG A 63 -9.58 6.43 17.05
N PRO A 64 -10.24 6.30 18.21
CA PRO A 64 -10.07 7.23 19.35
C PRO A 64 -8.62 7.30 19.85
N MET A 65 -7.82 6.30 19.50
CA MET A 65 -6.40 6.18 19.82
C MET A 65 -5.52 7.24 19.14
N VAL A 66 -5.90 7.75 17.95
CA VAL A 66 -5.15 8.83 17.27
C VAL A 66 -5.29 10.18 17.98
N ALA A 67 -6.36 10.37 18.77
CA ALA A 67 -6.58 11.58 19.54
C ALA A 67 -5.81 11.60 20.88
N ASP A 68 -5.24 10.48 21.31
CA ASP A 68 -4.43 10.42 22.53
C ASP A 68 -3.00 10.93 22.23
N PRO A 69 -2.55 12.03 22.88
CA PRO A 69 -1.23 12.63 22.67
C PRO A 69 -0.07 11.66 22.88
N LYS A 70 -0.28 10.60 23.68
CA LYS A 70 0.74 9.59 23.98
C LYS A 70 1.13 8.73 22.77
N TRP A 71 0.28 8.66 21.74
CA TRP A 71 0.57 7.89 20.51
C TRP A 71 1.50 8.60 19.55
N HIS A 72 1.64 9.92 19.68
CA HIS A 72 2.54 10.74 18.85
C HIS A 72 3.88 11.01 19.53
N SER A 73 4.01 10.69 20.81
CA SER A 73 5.27 10.72 21.54
C SER A 73 6.00 9.39 21.37
N PHE A 74 6.95 9.34 20.45
CA PHE A 74 8.00 8.32 20.47
C PHE A 74 8.92 8.62 21.65
N GLY A 75 8.60 8.02 22.80
CA GLY A 75 9.49 7.90 23.96
C GLY A 75 10.24 6.57 23.91
#